data_AF-A0A1E5R896-F1
#
_entry.id   AF-A0A1E5R896-F1
#
_cell.length_a   1.000
_cell.length_b   1.000
_cell.length_c   1.000
_cell.angle_alpha   90.00
_cell.angle_beta   90.00
_cell.angle_gamma   90.00
#
_symmetry.space_group_name_H-M   'P 1'
#
loop_
_entity.id
_entity.type
_entity.pdbx_description
1 polymer ?
#
loop_
_entity_poly.entity_id
_entity_poly.type
_entity_poly.pdbx_seq_one_letter_code
_entity_poly.pdbx_strand_id
1 'polypeptide(L)'
;MLKSYFKTPFSLLKRYTTAATANVIGGSSANAAHVTPNVIASGSQTIIQDAASRITQKPITSKKTFLLDYYKHVMDTHPLVLFAHYNNLNKNENNMIRALCKDNSSTLTVLRNSIFKVYLRNSQRTDPASPVKAEEKSLLIKNHPLNQYLKGPTCCIAFKELNPAALNNLFTVLKKHQDKLFVIGAKLDNESLDLEKILKIKDLPSKNVLQQQLLGVLHMLSGAGLVNTLEMASSKNLYLTLKSHEQELEKEGKESESKE
;
A
#
# COMPACT_ATOMS: atom_id res chain seq x y z
N MET A 1 14.10 -36.24 49.84
CA MET A 1 15.35 -35.72 49.27
C MET A 1 15.02 -34.97 47.97
N LEU A 2 14.34 -33.81 47.93
CA LEU A 2 14.67 -32.44 48.38
C LEU A 2 16.01 -31.85 47.87
N LYS A 3 15.86 -31.09 46.77
CA LYS A 3 16.51 -29.80 46.41
C LYS A 3 18.02 -29.77 46.20
N SER A 4 18.41 -29.62 44.93
CA SER A 4 19.72 -29.10 44.49
C SER A 4 19.56 -28.79 42.98
N TYR A 5 19.90 -27.67 42.34
CA TYR A 5 20.66 -26.47 42.65
C TYR A 5 20.07 -25.32 41.81
N PHE A 6 19.75 -24.17 42.43
CA PHE A 6 19.49 -22.90 41.73
C PHE A 6 20.25 -21.82 42.50
N LYS A 7 21.44 -21.44 42.03
CA LYS A 7 22.09 -20.16 42.36
C LYS A 7 23.42 -20.03 41.62
N THR A 8 23.48 -19.13 40.65
CA THR A 8 24.61 -18.21 40.47
C THR A 8 24.12 -16.90 39.84
N PRO A 9 24.82 -15.78 40.11
CA PRO A 9 24.25 -14.43 40.10
C PRO A 9 24.59 -13.68 38.80
N PHE A 10 23.60 -13.14 38.11
CA PHE A 10 23.84 -12.22 36.99
C PHE A 10 23.81 -10.77 37.51
N SER A 11 24.87 -10.38 38.19
CA SER A 11 25.23 -8.98 38.41
C SER A 11 25.89 -8.46 37.14
N LEU A 12 25.31 -7.46 36.48
CA LEU A 12 25.99 -6.47 35.62
C LEU A 12 24.94 -5.45 35.08
N LEU A 13 24.41 -4.62 35.98
CA LEU A 13 23.74 -3.37 35.58
C LEU A 13 24.80 -2.27 35.47
N LYS A 14 25.25 -1.98 34.24
CA LYS A 14 25.95 -0.72 33.95
C LYS A 14 24.93 0.41 34.01
N ARG A 15 24.94 1.15 35.12
CA ARG A 15 24.30 2.46 35.27
C ARG A 15 25.16 3.48 34.52
N TYR A 16 24.61 4.11 33.49
CA TYR A 16 25.15 5.39 32.99
C TYR A 16 24.39 6.50 33.72
N THR A 17 25.03 7.07 34.73
CA THR A 17 24.63 8.31 35.38
C THR A 17 25.43 9.44 34.73
N THR A 18 24.78 10.29 33.97
CA THR A 18 25.40 11.55 33.51
C THR A 18 24.98 12.64 34.49
N ALA A 19 25.94 13.16 35.22
CA ALA A 19 25.78 14.23 36.20
C ALA A 19 25.48 15.56 35.47
N ALA A 20 24.40 16.23 35.87
CA ALA A 20 24.18 17.64 35.56
C ALA A 20 24.61 18.45 36.78
N THR A 21 25.69 19.20 36.61
CA THR A 21 26.24 20.16 37.56
C THR A 21 25.26 21.31 37.78
N ALA A 22 24.73 21.44 38.99
CA ALA A 22 23.99 22.61 39.43
C ALA A 22 25.00 23.70 39.82
N ASN A 23 25.04 24.80 39.06
CA ASN A 23 25.75 26.02 39.46
C ASN A 23 24.83 26.90 40.30
N VAL A 24 25.35 27.26 41.48
CA VAL A 24 24.83 28.25 42.42
C VAL A 24 25.27 29.64 41.95
N ILE A 25 24.33 30.56 41.68
CA ILE A 25 24.52 32.01 41.88
C ILE A 25 23.15 32.62 42.22
N GLY A 26 23.06 33.25 43.39
CA GLY A 26 21.90 34.06 43.79
C GLY A 26 22.04 35.52 43.34
N GLY A 27 20.91 36.23 43.35
CA GLY A 27 20.86 37.69 43.57
C GLY A 27 20.49 38.59 42.39
N SER A 28 19.26 39.13 42.47
CA SER A 28 18.89 40.52 42.19
C SER A 28 18.52 41.01 40.76
N SER A 29 17.26 41.48 40.69
CA SER A 29 16.80 42.76 40.10
C SER A 29 16.73 43.01 38.57
N ALA A 30 15.48 43.21 38.14
CA ALA A 30 14.94 44.25 37.22
C ALA A 30 15.23 44.24 35.70
N ASN A 31 14.11 44.24 34.96
CA ASN A 31 13.78 44.97 33.71
C ASN A 31 14.89 45.31 32.70
N ALA A 32 14.80 44.74 31.50
CA ALA A 32 14.89 45.50 30.24
C ALA A 32 14.42 44.65 29.06
N ALA A 33 13.56 45.24 28.22
CA ALA A 33 13.17 44.72 26.93
C ALA A 33 14.36 44.68 25.96
N HIS A 34 14.49 43.60 25.19
CA HIS A 34 15.17 43.63 23.91
C HIS A 34 14.43 42.71 22.92
N VAL A 35 13.79 43.34 21.95
CA VAL A 35 13.23 42.72 20.75
C VAL A 35 14.38 42.49 19.77
N THR A 36 14.56 41.25 19.29
CA THR A 36 14.95 41.01 17.90
C THR A 36 14.54 39.60 17.46
N PRO A 37 14.26 39.40 16.16
CA PRO A 37 13.47 38.30 15.65
C PRO A 37 14.36 37.11 15.28
N ASN A 38 13.83 35.88 15.32
CA ASN A 38 14.22 34.93 14.29
C ASN A 38 13.15 33.87 14.03
N VAL A 39 12.80 33.78 12.76
CA VAL A 39 11.86 32.87 12.14
C VAL A 39 12.60 31.54 11.88
N ILE A 40 11.84 30.46 11.75
CA ILE A 40 12.21 29.16 11.15
C ILE A 40 12.91 28.16 12.10
N ALA A 41 12.13 27.50 12.96
CA ALA A 41 12.46 26.16 13.47
C ALA A 41 11.22 25.38 13.95
N SER A 42 10.08 25.53 13.27
CA SER A 42 8.81 24.89 13.65
C SER A 42 8.43 23.71 12.75
N GLY A 43 9.41 22.90 12.35
CA GLY A 43 9.17 21.73 11.49
C GLY A 43 9.39 20.37 12.18
N SER A 44 10.12 20.34 13.29
CA SER A 44 10.63 19.06 13.85
C SER A 44 10.14 18.76 15.28
N GLN A 45 9.56 19.74 15.98
CA GLN A 45 9.18 19.58 17.39
C GLN A 45 7.74 19.10 17.61
N THR A 46 6.88 19.15 16.59
CA THR A 46 5.47 18.75 16.71
C THR A 46 5.27 17.24 16.84
N ILE A 47 6.14 16.40 16.25
CA ILE A 47 5.97 14.93 16.33
C ILE A 47 6.35 14.37 17.72
N ILE A 48 7.24 15.02 18.48
CA ILE A 48 7.68 14.53 19.79
C ILE A 48 6.64 14.83 20.88
N GLN A 49 5.87 15.91 20.75
CA GLN A 49 4.90 16.31 21.76
C GLN A 49 3.63 15.44 21.77
N ASP A 50 3.18 14.94 20.62
CA ASP A 50 2.03 14.00 20.54
C ASP A 50 2.35 12.61 21.13
N ALA A 51 3.63 12.22 21.17
CA ALA A 51 4.03 10.93 21.74
C ALA A 51 4.02 10.91 23.28
N ALA A 52 4.08 12.08 23.93
CA ALA A 52 4.22 12.19 25.39
C ALA A 52 2.90 12.01 26.16
N SER A 53 1.74 12.15 25.50
CA SER A 53 0.41 12.11 26.15
C SER A 53 -0.44 10.87 25.78
N ARG A 54 0.05 10.00 24.88
CA ARG A 54 -0.72 8.86 24.35
C ARG A 54 -0.85 7.74 25.39
N ILE A 55 -2.06 7.56 25.91
CA ILE A 55 -2.40 6.46 26.82
C ILE A 55 -2.43 5.15 26.01
N THR A 56 -1.48 4.26 26.26
CA THR A 56 -1.31 2.97 25.56
C THR A 56 -1.30 1.82 26.56
N GLN A 57 -1.70 0.61 26.13
CA GLN A 57 -1.67 -0.57 27.03
C GLN A 57 -0.25 -0.97 27.44
N LYS A 58 0.68 -0.76 26.52
CA LYS A 58 2.10 -1.03 26.70
C LYS A 58 2.83 0.28 26.46
N PRO A 59 3.90 0.56 27.21
CA PRO A 59 4.58 1.85 27.12
C PRO A 59 4.98 2.14 25.67
N ILE A 60 5.00 3.42 25.31
CA ILE A 60 5.28 3.88 23.94
C ILE A 60 6.64 3.37 23.41
N THR A 61 7.62 3.20 24.30
CA THR A 61 8.95 2.66 23.98
C THR A 61 8.97 1.14 23.72
N SER A 62 7.86 0.44 23.95
CA SER A 62 7.78 -1.01 23.76
C SER A 62 7.77 -1.38 22.28
N LYS A 63 8.60 -2.36 21.91
CA LYS A 63 8.58 -2.96 20.56
C LYS A 63 7.19 -3.42 20.12
N LYS A 64 6.33 -3.85 21.06
CA LYS A 64 4.98 -4.32 20.73
C LYS A 64 4.07 -3.18 20.28
N THR A 65 4.16 -2.03 20.95
CA THR A 65 3.42 -0.80 20.60
C THR A 65 3.87 -0.30 19.23
N PHE A 66 5.18 -0.19 19.03
CA PHE A 66 5.76 0.18 17.74
C PHE A 66 5.29 -0.72 16.59
N LEU A 67 5.30 -2.04 16.78
CA LEU A 67 4.91 -2.97 15.72
C LEU A 67 3.43 -2.85 15.35
N LEU A 68 2.57 -2.55 16.33
CA LEU A 68 1.15 -2.35 16.11
C LEU A 68 0.88 -1.09 15.27
N ASP A 69 1.56 0.01 15.61
CA ASP A 69 1.50 1.27 14.88
C ASP A 69 2.09 1.13 13.48
N TYR A 70 3.19 0.39 13.35
CA TYR A 70 3.79 0.08 12.07
C TYR A 70 2.83 -0.71 11.17
N TYR A 71 2.16 -1.74 11.70
CA TYR A 71 1.19 -2.50 10.90
C TYR A 71 -0.01 -1.66 10.50
N LYS A 72 -0.48 -0.77 11.36
CA LYS A 72 -1.49 0.22 10.99
C LYS A 72 -1.01 1.09 9.84
N HIS A 73 0.18 1.68 9.97
CA HIS A 73 0.76 2.51 8.92
C HIS A 73 0.91 1.74 7.59
N VAL A 74 1.41 0.51 7.61
CA VAL A 74 1.52 -0.33 6.41
C VAL A 74 0.15 -0.56 5.78
N MET A 75 -0.88 -0.79 6.58
CA MET A 75 -2.23 -1.08 6.09
C MET A 75 -2.97 0.14 5.54
N ASP A 76 -2.72 1.31 6.11
CA ASP A 76 -3.37 2.57 5.72
C ASP A 76 -2.66 3.20 4.51
N THR A 77 -1.33 3.03 4.41
CA THR A 77 -0.53 3.61 3.32
C THR A 77 -0.64 2.81 2.03
N HIS A 78 -0.75 1.48 2.12
CA HIS A 78 -0.65 0.60 0.96
C HIS A 78 -2.04 0.05 0.59
N PRO A 79 -2.57 0.35 -0.60
CA PRO A 79 -3.89 -0.13 -1.02
C PRO A 79 -3.92 -1.65 -1.23
N LEU A 80 -2.81 -2.22 -1.72
CA LEU A 80 -2.68 -3.66 -1.95
C LEU A 80 -1.63 -4.25 -1.01
N VAL A 81 -2.05 -5.24 -0.23
CA VAL A 81 -1.18 -6.00 0.67
C VAL A 81 -1.37 -7.48 0.40
N LEU A 82 -0.31 -8.14 -0.07
CA LEU A 82 -0.30 -9.59 -0.32
C LEU A 82 0.22 -10.34 0.90
N PHE A 83 -0.44 -11.41 1.28
CA PHE A 83 0.00 -12.33 2.32
C PHE A 83 0.55 -13.61 1.70
N ALA A 84 1.78 -13.94 2.11
CA ALA A 84 2.43 -15.18 1.73
C ALA A 84 2.99 -15.90 2.95
N HIS A 85 3.03 -17.23 2.91
CA HIS A 85 3.79 -18.03 3.86
C HIS A 85 5.17 -18.30 3.30
N TYR A 86 6.18 -18.05 4.12
CA TYR A 86 7.56 -18.39 3.79
C TYR A 86 7.97 -19.63 4.57
N ASN A 87 8.64 -20.56 3.91
CA ASN A 87 9.22 -21.73 4.53
C ASN A 87 10.74 -21.72 4.33
N ASN A 88 11.48 -21.66 5.43
CA ASN A 88 12.94 -21.79 5.49
C ASN A 88 13.70 -21.05 4.36
N LEU A 89 13.47 -19.76 4.21
CA LEU A 89 14.06 -18.95 3.14
C LEU A 89 15.52 -18.60 3.47
N ASN A 90 16.46 -18.89 2.56
CA ASN A 90 17.88 -18.58 2.79
C ASN A 90 18.13 -17.05 2.76
N LYS A 91 19.24 -16.58 3.32
CA LYS A 91 19.61 -15.15 3.33
C LYS A 91 19.79 -14.59 1.92
N ASN A 92 20.40 -15.36 1.02
CA ASN A 92 20.60 -14.96 -0.38
C ASN A 92 19.28 -14.83 -1.13
N GLU A 93 18.40 -15.83 -0.98
CA GLU A 93 17.05 -15.84 -1.57
C GLU A 93 16.20 -14.67 -1.04
N ASN A 94 16.26 -14.42 0.27
CA ASN A 94 15.63 -13.28 0.91
C ASN A 94 16.09 -11.95 0.31
N ASN A 95 17.39 -11.77 0.09
CA ASN A 95 17.93 -10.54 -0.48
C ASN A 95 17.50 -10.37 -1.94
N MET A 96 17.48 -11.45 -2.72
CA MET A 96 16.99 -11.45 -4.10
C MET A 96 15.51 -11.07 -4.17
N ILE A 97 14.66 -11.71 -3.36
CA ILE A 97 13.22 -11.40 -3.32
C ILE A 97 13.00 -9.95 -2.88
N ARG A 98 13.75 -9.46 -1.88
CA ARG A 98 13.66 -8.06 -1.46
C ARG A 98 14.09 -7.08 -2.55
N ALA A 99 15.11 -7.40 -3.34
CA ALA A 99 15.52 -6.57 -4.48
C ALA A 99 14.40 -6.51 -5.52
N LEU A 100 13.87 -7.67 -5.92
CA LEU A 100 12.78 -7.77 -6.88
C LEU A 100 11.50 -7.08 -6.41
N CYS A 101 11.18 -7.16 -5.12
CA CYS A 101 10.06 -6.41 -4.56
C CYS A 101 10.28 -4.90 -4.68
N LYS A 102 11.49 -4.39 -4.38
CA LYS A 102 11.83 -2.97 -4.49
C LYS A 102 11.74 -2.46 -5.93
N ASP A 103 12.21 -3.25 -6.89
CA ASP A 103 12.14 -2.90 -8.32
C ASP A 103 10.69 -2.70 -8.77
N ASN A 104 9.76 -3.48 -8.20
CA ASN A 104 8.32 -3.41 -8.45
C ASN A 104 7.58 -2.50 -7.45
N SER A 105 8.26 -1.51 -6.84
CA SER A 105 7.72 -0.55 -5.87
C SER A 105 6.96 -1.17 -4.67
N SER A 106 7.36 -2.37 -4.28
CA SER A 106 6.76 -3.13 -3.17
C SER A 106 7.77 -3.39 -2.05
N THR A 107 7.26 -3.48 -0.82
CA THR A 107 8.09 -3.75 0.36
C THR A 107 7.71 -5.08 0.99
N LEU A 108 8.70 -5.99 1.10
CA LEU A 108 8.53 -7.27 1.78
C LEU A 108 8.81 -7.10 3.29
N THR A 109 7.82 -7.37 4.11
CA THR A 109 7.89 -7.31 5.57
C THR A 109 7.51 -8.65 6.18
N VAL A 110 8.28 -9.11 7.17
CA VAL A 110 7.94 -10.34 7.90
C VAL A 110 7.00 -9.97 9.04
N LEU A 111 5.86 -10.65 9.13
CA LEU A 111 4.83 -10.34 10.12
C LEU A 111 5.02 -11.18 11.38
N ARG A 112 4.72 -10.55 12.52
CA ARG A 112 4.49 -11.25 13.79
C ARG A 112 3.00 -11.47 13.98
N ASN A 113 2.54 -12.67 13.68
CA ASN A 113 1.11 -13.00 13.61
C ASN A 113 0.34 -12.67 14.89
N SER A 114 0.92 -12.88 16.07
CA SER A 114 0.21 -12.60 17.33
C SER A 114 -0.12 -11.11 17.51
N ILE A 115 0.79 -10.23 17.11
CA ILE A 115 0.58 -8.78 17.18
C ILE A 115 -0.31 -8.32 16.03
N PHE A 116 -0.12 -8.88 14.84
CA PHE A 116 -0.96 -8.55 13.69
C PHE A 116 -2.43 -8.97 13.91
N LYS A 117 -2.70 -10.09 14.58
CA LYS A 117 -4.06 -10.48 15.00
C LYS A 117 -4.68 -9.49 15.98
N VAL A 118 -3.90 -8.91 16.88
CA VAL A 118 -4.39 -7.85 17.78
C VAL A 118 -4.71 -6.59 16.98
N TYR A 119 -3.85 -6.22 16.02
CA TYR A 119 -4.13 -5.11 15.11
C TYR A 119 -5.43 -5.31 14.33
N LEU A 120 -5.64 -6.48 13.70
CA LEU A 120 -6.86 -6.77 12.94
C LEU A 120 -8.14 -6.71 13.78
N ARG A 121 -8.08 -7.00 15.08
CA ARG A 121 -9.22 -6.85 16.00
C ARG A 121 -9.52 -5.39 16.29
N ASN A 122 -8.50 -4.53 16.25
CA ASN A 122 -8.55 -3.11 16.59
C ASN A 122 -8.58 -2.20 15.35
N SER A 123 -8.73 -2.74 14.14
CA SER A 123 -8.54 -2.00 12.88
C SER A 123 -9.48 -0.80 12.71
N GLN A 124 -10.70 -0.87 13.27
CA GLN A 124 -11.69 0.21 13.20
C GLN A 124 -11.38 1.38 14.14
N ARG A 125 -10.45 1.22 15.09
CA ARG A 125 -10.13 2.26 16.07
C ARG A 125 -9.14 3.25 15.48
N THR A 126 -9.32 4.53 15.81
CA THR A 126 -8.36 5.59 15.49
C THR A 126 -6.98 5.29 16.06
N ASP A 127 -6.91 4.67 17.24
CA ASP A 127 -5.65 4.21 17.84
C ASP A 127 -5.74 2.71 18.18
N PRO A 128 -4.90 1.85 17.58
CA PRO A 128 -4.92 0.41 17.84
C PRO A 128 -4.20 0.03 19.16
N ALA A 129 -3.29 0.84 19.68
CA ALA A 129 -2.46 0.54 20.85
C ALA A 129 -3.03 1.09 22.17
N SER A 130 -4.05 1.92 22.07
CA SER A 130 -4.81 2.44 23.21
C SER A 130 -5.44 1.31 24.05
N PRO A 131 -5.54 1.45 25.38
CA PRO A 131 -6.28 0.49 26.20
C PRO A 131 -7.73 0.35 25.75
N VAL A 132 -8.14 -0.90 25.61
CA VAL A 132 -9.52 -1.23 25.24
C VAL A 132 -10.38 -0.97 26.46
N LYS A 133 -11.21 0.07 26.40
CA LYS A 133 -12.24 0.32 27.41
C LYS A 133 -13.35 -0.73 27.28
N ALA A 134 -14.10 -0.96 28.34
CA ALA A 134 -15.16 -1.97 28.35
C ALA A 134 -16.25 -1.70 27.29
N GLU A 135 -16.57 -0.43 27.07
CA GLU A 135 -17.57 0.05 26.12
C GLU A 135 -17.18 -0.20 24.65
N GLU A 136 -15.89 -0.09 24.34
CA GLU A 136 -15.36 -0.21 22.98
C GLU A 136 -15.09 -1.67 22.57
N LYS A 137 -15.42 -2.63 23.43
CA LYS A 137 -15.28 -4.06 23.11
C LYS A 137 -16.23 -4.50 21.99
N SER A 138 -17.34 -3.78 21.79
CA SER A 138 -18.29 -4.03 20.70
C SER A 138 -17.70 -3.73 19.32
N LEU A 139 -16.78 -2.76 19.23
CA LEU A 139 -16.06 -2.38 18.02
C LEU A 139 -14.97 -3.40 17.63
N LEU A 140 -14.69 -4.37 18.49
CA LEU A 140 -13.69 -5.39 18.23
C LEU A 140 -14.24 -6.45 17.28
N ILE A 141 -13.65 -6.52 16.08
CA ILE A 141 -13.95 -7.58 15.14
C ILE A 141 -13.24 -8.86 15.63
N LYS A 142 -14.00 -9.77 16.23
CA LYS A 142 -13.45 -11.05 16.72
C LYS A 142 -12.87 -11.90 15.57
N ASN A 143 -13.59 -11.95 14.44
CA ASN A 143 -13.24 -12.77 13.28
C ASN A 143 -13.12 -11.90 12.02
N HIS A 144 -11.97 -11.25 11.84
CA HIS A 144 -11.62 -10.61 10.58
C HIS A 144 -11.32 -11.68 9.51
N PRO A 145 -11.73 -11.52 8.24
CA PRO A 145 -11.48 -12.53 7.19
C PRO A 145 -9.99 -12.79 6.94
N LEU A 146 -9.16 -11.75 7.07
CA LEU A 146 -7.69 -11.85 6.99
C LEU A 146 -7.04 -12.75 8.06
N ASN A 147 -7.75 -13.15 9.12
CA ASN A 147 -7.20 -14.07 10.11
C ASN A 147 -6.88 -15.45 9.56
N GLN A 148 -7.53 -15.85 8.46
CA GLN A 148 -7.29 -17.13 7.80
C GLN A 148 -5.90 -17.19 7.17
N TYR A 149 -5.40 -16.07 6.63
CA TYR A 149 -4.09 -15.95 5.99
C TYR A 149 -2.91 -15.89 6.98
N LEU A 150 -3.18 -15.85 8.29
CA LEU A 150 -2.18 -15.68 9.36
C LEU A 150 -1.91 -16.99 10.15
N LYS A 151 -2.02 -18.13 9.47
CA LYS A 151 -1.87 -19.47 10.04
C LYS A 151 -0.52 -20.10 9.64
N GLY A 152 0.57 -19.53 10.16
CA GLY A 152 1.93 -20.02 9.88
C GLY A 152 2.96 -18.88 9.91
N PRO A 153 4.22 -19.12 9.50
CA PRO A 153 5.17 -18.03 9.25
C PRO A 153 4.71 -17.16 8.07
N THR A 154 4.12 -16.00 8.36
CA THR A 154 3.56 -15.11 7.33
C THR A 154 4.48 -13.92 7.05
N CYS A 155 4.62 -13.58 5.78
CA CYS A 155 5.14 -12.30 5.30
C CYS A 155 4.06 -11.53 4.55
N CYS A 156 4.19 -10.21 4.57
CA CYS A 156 3.37 -9.26 3.84
C CYS A 156 4.23 -8.62 2.74
N ILE A 157 3.67 -8.49 1.54
CA ILE A 157 4.23 -7.68 0.46
C ILE A 157 3.28 -6.51 0.26
N ALA A 158 3.71 -5.32 0.62
CA ALA A 158 2.91 -4.11 0.55
C ALA A 158 3.30 -3.29 -0.68
N PHE A 159 2.32 -2.95 -1.52
CA PHE A 159 2.51 -2.17 -2.74
C PHE A 159 2.15 -0.71 -2.50
N LYS A 160 3.04 0.21 -2.87
CA LYS A 160 2.78 1.65 -2.69
C LYS A 160 1.64 2.13 -3.59
N GLU A 161 1.56 1.58 -4.79
CA GLU A 161 0.53 1.91 -5.79
C GLU A 161 -0.12 0.62 -6.32
N LEU A 162 -1.41 0.70 -6.65
CA LEU A 162 -2.15 -0.40 -7.27
C LEU A 162 -1.77 -0.52 -8.76
N ASN A 163 -0.69 -1.23 -9.04
CA ASN A 163 -0.26 -1.52 -10.41
C ASN A 163 -0.28 -3.04 -10.69
N PRO A 164 -1.21 -3.55 -11.52
CA PRO A 164 -1.31 -4.97 -11.84
C PRO A 164 -0.13 -5.47 -12.69
N ALA A 165 0.54 -4.62 -13.47
CA ALA A 165 1.72 -5.05 -14.24
C ALA A 165 2.90 -5.42 -13.34
N ALA A 166 3.13 -4.62 -12.29
CA ALA A 166 4.14 -4.90 -11.27
C ALA A 166 3.79 -6.17 -10.47
N LEU A 167 2.50 -6.37 -10.20
CA LEU A 167 1.99 -7.58 -9.58
C LEU A 167 2.24 -8.82 -10.45
N ASN A 168 2.09 -8.72 -11.77
CA ASN A 168 2.32 -9.82 -12.72
C ASN A 168 3.78 -10.26 -12.73
N ASN A 169 4.69 -9.30 -12.77
CA ASN A 169 6.13 -9.56 -12.71
C ASN A 169 6.52 -10.19 -11.37
N LEU A 170 5.91 -9.73 -10.28
CA LEU A 170 6.12 -10.37 -8.98
C LEU A 170 5.57 -11.81 -9.00
N PHE A 171 4.39 -12.07 -9.55
CA PHE A 171 3.83 -13.42 -9.62
C PHE A 171 4.66 -14.37 -10.48
N THR A 172 5.24 -13.93 -11.59
CA THR A 172 6.13 -14.80 -12.38
C THR A 172 7.38 -15.17 -11.60
N VAL A 173 7.93 -14.24 -10.79
CA VAL A 173 9.05 -14.51 -9.90
C VAL A 173 8.64 -15.42 -8.74
N LEU A 174 7.50 -15.16 -8.09
CA LEU A 174 7.00 -15.97 -6.98
C LEU A 174 6.73 -17.40 -7.41
N LYS A 175 6.22 -17.61 -8.63
CA LYS A 175 6.04 -18.96 -9.21
C LYS A 175 7.37 -19.72 -9.36
N LYS A 176 8.48 -19.04 -9.66
CA LYS A 176 9.81 -19.68 -9.71
C LYS A 176 10.30 -20.15 -8.35
N HIS A 177 9.80 -19.55 -7.27
CA HIS A 177 10.19 -19.85 -5.88
C HIS A 177 9.04 -20.43 -5.05
N GLN A 178 8.05 -21.04 -5.72
CA GLN A 178 6.79 -21.47 -5.11
C GLN A 178 6.99 -22.47 -3.97
N ASP A 179 8.03 -23.30 -4.01
CA ASP A 179 8.32 -24.31 -2.97
C ASP A 179 8.58 -23.69 -1.60
N LYS A 180 9.08 -22.45 -1.56
CA LYS A 180 9.45 -21.76 -0.32
C LYS A 180 8.56 -20.57 0.00
N LEU A 181 7.86 -20.01 -0.99
CA LEU A 181 7.03 -18.82 -0.81
C LEU A 181 5.66 -19.05 -1.44
N PHE A 182 4.67 -19.34 -0.58
CA PHE A 182 3.30 -19.62 -0.98
C PHE A 182 2.44 -18.38 -0.78
N VAL A 183 1.86 -17.85 -1.85
CA VAL A 183 0.83 -16.81 -1.76
C VAL A 183 -0.48 -17.47 -1.32
N ILE A 184 -1.19 -16.86 -0.37
CA ILE A 184 -2.42 -17.42 0.20
C ILE A 184 -3.60 -16.50 -0.04
N GLY A 185 -3.37 -15.19 0.05
CA GLY A 185 -4.43 -14.22 -0.05
C GLY A 185 -3.88 -12.81 -0.11
N ALA A 186 -4.73 -11.90 -0.53
CA ALA A 186 -4.44 -10.48 -0.60
C ALA A 186 -5.50 -9.71 0.18
N LYS A 187 -5.16 -8.49 0.52
CA LYS A 187 -6.11 -7.46 0.87
C LYS A 187 -6.02 -6.38 -0.20
N LEU A 188 -7.17 -5.97 -0.71
CA LEU A 188 -7.32 -4.78 -1.52
C LEU A 188 -8.22 -3.81 -0.76
N ASP A 189 -7.68 -2.65 -0.39
CA ASP A 189 -8.34 -1.56 0.34
C ASP A 189 -9.02 -1.97 1.65
N ASN A 190 -10.21 -2.57 1.60
CA ASN A 190 -10.94 -3.09 2.76
C ASN A 190 -11.45 -4.53 2.56
N GLU A 191 -11.32 -5.10 1.36
CA GLU A 191 -11.78 -6.45 1.05
C GLU A 191 -10.62 -7.46 1.13
N SER A 192 -10.90 -8.64 1.69
CA SER A 192 -10.01 -9.79 1.62
C SER A 192 -10.24 -10.57 0.34
N LEU A 193 -9.16 -10.81 -0.41
CA LEU A 193 -9.18 -11.50 -1.68
C LEU A 193 -8.46 -12.85 -1.58
N ASP A 194 -9.11 -13.86 -2.12
CA ASP A 194 -8.57 -15.21 -2.27
C ASP A 194 -7.78 -15.35 -3.58
N LEU A 195 -7.07 -16.47 -3.74
CA LEU A 195 -6.21 -16.79 -4.89
C LEU A 195 -6.89 -16.60 -6.24
N GLU A 196 -8.16 -16.99 -6.37
CA GLU A 196 -8.91 -16.83 -7.61
C GLU A 196 -9.13 -15.35 -7.98
N LYS A 197 -9.45 -14.52 -6.98
CA LYS A 197 -9.66 -13.07 -7.19
C LYS A 197 -8.33 -12.39 -7.52
N ILE A 198 -7.22 -12.87 -6.95
CA ILE A 198 -5.88 -12.37 -7.25
C ILE A 198 -5.51 -12.64 -8.71
N LEU A 199 -5.86 -13.82 -9.25
CA LEU A 199 -5.65 -14.12 -10.67
C LEU A 199 -6.45 -13.18 -11.57
N LYS A 200 -7.67 -12.79 -11.19
CA LYS A 200 -8.43 -11.78 -11.95
C LYS A 200 -7.74 -10.43 -11.95
N ILE A 201 -7.21 -9.99 -10.81
CA ILE A 201 -6.47 -8.71 -10.71
C ILE A 201 -5.21 -8.72 -11.57
N LYS A 202 -4.57 -9.88 -11.71
CA LYS A 202 -3.42 -10.07 -12.60
C LYS A 202 -3.74 -9.63 -14.04
N ASP A 203 -4.94 -9.96 -14.50
CA ASP A 203 -5.35 -9.72 -15.88
C ASP A 203 -5.97 -8.32 -16.09
N LEU A 204 -6.16 -7.55 -15.01
CA LEU A 204 -6.70 -6.19 -15.09
C LEU A 204 -5.64 -5.19 -15.63
N PRO A 205 -6.08 -4.18 -16.40
CA PRO A 205 -5.21 -3.08 -16.81
C PRO A 205 -4.93 -2.11 -15.65
N SER A 206 -3.89 -1.28 -15.81
CA SER A 206 -3.58 -0.24 -14.80
C SER A 206 -4.68 0.81 -14.72
N LYS A 207 -4.77 1.51 -13.58
CA LYS A 207 -5.78 2.55 -13.35
C LYS A 207 -5.81 3.62 -14.45
N ASN A 208 -4.65 4.04 -14.93
CA ASN A 208 -4.55 5.04 -15.99
C ASN A 208 -5.12 4.51 -17.31
N VAL A 209 -4.84 3.24 -17.65
CA VAL A 209 -5.40 2.61 -18.86
C VAL A 209 -6.92 2.46 -18.73
N LEU A 210 -7.44 2.12 -17.55
CA LEU A 210 -8.88 2.05 -17.33
C LEU A 210 -9.56 3.42 -17.46
N GLN A 211 -8.92 4.47 -16.93
CA GLN A 211 -9.39 5.85 -17.11
C GLN A 211 -9.36 6.27 -18.58
N GLN A 212 -8.33 5.87 -19.34
CA GLN A 212 -8.26 6.10 -20.79
C GLN A 212 -9.35 5.34 -21.54
N GLN A 213 -9.65 4.09 -21.16
CA GLN A 213 -10.77 3.33 -21.73
C GLN A 213 -12.10 4.00 -21.45
N LEU A 214 -12.32 4.51 -20.23
CA LEU A 214 -13.52 5.27 -19.88
C LEU A 214 -13.61 6.55 -20.72
N LEU A 215 -12.52 7.30 -20.86
CA LEU A 215 -12.47 8.49 -21.71
C LEU A 215 -12.71 8.16 -23.18
N GLY A 216 -12.21 7.02 -23.66
CA GLY A 216 -12.47 6.51 -25.01
C GLY A 216 -13.94 6.21 -25.22
N VAL A 217 -14.58 5.51 -24.28
CA VAL A 217 -16.02 5.21 -24.32
C VAL A 217 -16.84 6.50 -24.24
N LEU A 218 -16.46 7.46 -23.39
CA LEU A 218 -17.13 8.76 -23.29
C LEU A 218 -16.96 9.58 -24.57
N HIS A 219 -15.78 9.60 -25.16
CA HIS A 219 -15.52 10.30 -26.42
C HIS A 219 -16.34 9.67 -27.56
N MET A 220 -16.40 8.34 -27.62
CA MET A 220 -17.22 7.60 -28.59
C MET A 220 -18.71 7.89 -28.40
N LEU A 221 -19.20 7.90 -27.15
CA LEU A 221 -20.62 8.03 -26.86
C LEU A 221 -21.12 9.49 -26.95
N SER A 222 -20.32 10.48 -26.53
CA SER A 222 -20.78 11.87 -26.41
C SER A 222 -20.41 12.78 -27.57
N GLY A 223 -19.24 12.59 -28.21
CA GLY A 223 -18.76 13.49 -29.28
C GLY A 223 -18.72 12.83 -30.64
N ALA A 224 -17.97 11.73 -30.75
CA ALA A 224 -17.76 11.06 -32.02
C ALA A 224 -19.01 10.33 -32.53
N GLY A 225 -19.90 9.86 -31.64
CA GLY A 225 -21.16 9.22 -32.03
C GLY A 225 -22.08 10.18 -32.79
N LEU A 226 -22.30 11.38 -32.25
CA LEU A 226 -23.13 12.41 -32.90
C LEU A 226 -22.46 12.99 -34.14
N VAL A 227 -21.15 13.24 -34.10
CA VAL A 227 -20.43 13.71 -35.28
C VAL A 227 -20.45 12.64 -36.38
N ASN A 228 -20.26 11.36 -36.05
CA ASN A 228 -20.38 10.30 -37.06
C ASN A 228 -21.79 10.19 -37.63
N THR A 229 -22.85 10.33 -36.83
CA THR A 229 -24.22 10.31 -37.40
C THR A 229 -24.48 11.51 -38.28
N LEU A 230 -23.98 12.69 -37.92
CA LEU A 230 -24.10 13.90 -38.75
C LEU A 230 -23.23 13.83 -40.02
N GLU A 231 -22.00 13.36 -39.92
CA GLU A 231 -21.10 13.13 -41.06
C GLU A 231 -21.65 12.04 -42.00
N MET A 232 -22.21 10.96 -41.45
CA MET A 232 -22.86 9.91 -42.26
C MET A 232 -24.10 10.46 -42.97
N ALA A 233 -24.94 11.23 -42.27
CA ALA A 233 -26.18 11.74 -42.83
C ALA A 233 -25.99 12.78 -43.94
N SER A 234 -25.00 13.69 -43.81
CA SER A 234 -24.86 14.82 -44.75
C SER A 234 -23.70 14.68 -45.74
N SER A 235 -22.49 14.34 -45.29
CA SER A 235 -21.29 14.52 -46.13
C SER A 235 -20.77 13.22 -46.72
N LYS A 236 -20.70 12.14 -45.94
CA LYS A 236 -20.15 10.86 -46.42
C LYS A 236 -21.07 10.19 -47.44
N ASN A 237 -22.39 10.18 -47.22
CA ASN A 237 -23.32 9.60 -48.19
C ASN A 237 -23.33 10.38 -49.51
N LEU A 238 -23.33 11.71 -49.47
CA LEU A 238 -23.28 12.53 -50.68
C LEU A 238 -21.94 12.37 -51.40
N TYR A 239 -20.83 12.38 -50.67
CA TYR A 239 -19.49 12.16 -51.23
C TYR A 239 -19.39 10.77 -51.90
N LEU A 240 -19.90 9.72 -51.26
CA LEU A 240 -19.91 8.37 -51.83
C LEU A 240 -20.77 8.30 -53.08
N THR A 241 -21.93 8.94 -53.12
CA THR A 241 -22.77 8.99 -54.33
C THR A 241 -22.10 9.74 -55.48
N LEU A 242 -21.48 10.90 -55.22
CA LEU A 242 -20.74 11.64 -56.25
C LEU A 242 -19.53 10.86 -56.76
N LYS A 243 -18.79 10.22 -55.85
CA LYS A 243 -17.64 9.38 -56.20
C LYS A 243 -18.06 8.14 -57.00
N SER A 244 -19.20 7.53 -56.68
CA SER A 244 -19.75 6.43 -57.49
C SER A 244 -20.07 6.92 -58.90
N HIS A 245 -20.65 8.10 -59.06
CA HIS A 245 -20.93 8.67 -60.38
C HIS A 245 -19.66 9.02 -61.17
N GLU A 246 -18.64 9.55 -60.50
CA GLU A 246 -17.31 9.79 -61.08
C GLU A 246 -16.68 8.49 -61.60
N GLN A 247 -16.74 7.41 -60.80
CA GLN A 247 -16.22 6.09 -61.19
C GLN A 247 -17.01 5.42 -62.33
N GLU A 248 -18.33 5.68 -62.41
CA GLU A 248 -19.15 5.21 -63.52
C GLU A 248 -18.73 5.90 -64.83
N LEU A 249 -18.54 7.22 -64.80
CA LEU A 249 -18.06 7.99 -65.95
C LEU A 249 -16.64 7.60 -66.39
N GLU A 250 -15.74 7.32 -65.45
CA GLU A 250 -14.40 6.82 -65.77
C GLU A 250 -14.41 5.42 -66.39
N LYS A 251 -15.40 4.59 -66.06
CA LYS A 251 -15.59 3.28 -66.70
C LYS A 251 -16.19 3.41 -68.09
N GLU A 252 -17.19 4.27 -68.26
CA GLU A 252 -17.79 4.57 -69.57
C GLU A 252 -16.77 5.16 -70.54
N GLY A 253 -15.89 6.06 -70.08
CA GLY A 253 -14.78 6.60 -70.88
C GLY A 253 -13.76 5.53 -71.33
N LYS A 254 -13.49 4.54 -70.48
CA LYS A 254 -12.60 3.41 -70.82
C LYS A 254 -13.26 2.39 -71.74
N GLU A 255 -14.57 2.18 -71.63
CA GLU A 255 -15.31 1.33 -72.57
C GLU A 255 -15.46 1.96 -73.96
N SER A 256 -15.49 3.29 -74.07
CA SER A 256 -15.43 4.00 -75.36
C SER A 256 -14.05 4.00 -76.02
N GLU A 257 -12.95 4.02 -75.26
CA GLU A 257 -11.58 3.92 -75.81
C GLU A 257 -11.16 2.49 -76.20
N SER A 258 -11.87 1.46 -75.72
CA SER A 258 -11.62 0.05 -76.09
C SER A 258 -12.41 -0.44 -77.31
N LYS A 259 -13.23 0.43 -77.92
CA LYS A 259 -14.06 0.14 -79.11
C LYS A 259 -13.63 0.90 -80.38
N GLU A 260 -12.56 1.69 -80.32
CA GLU A 260 -11.80 2.15 -81.50
C GLU A 260 -10.56 1.28 -81.73
#